data_AF-A0A1G8BW36-F1
#
_entry.id   AF-A0A1G8BW36-F1
#
_cell.length_a   1.000
_cell.length_b   1.000
_cell.length_c   1.000
_cell.angle_alpha   90.00
_cell.angle_beta   90.00
_cell.angle_gamma   90.00
#
_symmetry.space_group_name_H-M   'P 1'
#
loop_
_entity.id
_entity.type
_entity.pdbx_description
1 polymer ?
#
loop_
_entity_poly.entity_id
_entity_poly.type
_entity_poly.pdbx_seq_one_letter_code
_entity_poly.pdbx_strand_id
1 'polypeptide(L)'
;MNTMTKINAAAEARRESARHTDGEFGEHEHSAPELALTGTQWPEDLGRSEPRRTGDEWLVSKWGTVDVPYGARTPWGPAQHASREADGIVFVPTAGHGGYKLSKERNAAIPPAYRNASGWYDEDDDRAIVDFYHHDALFNRPQDAGTPRGERLTYLDQALRDRYPAQWERVNGRKLEAGESRTKDEQTWRDDNADEYVVVSHRIVSTSPDLVEVTARRESTGDEDKFVLTKAQSDVAKAEAELEAGAGSRYRIPEGVTPEPRPEPEVVPVIPGVTAVPSTEGLTAAAAKKVQADLDKLWRLDDSRVLTLRQQIEQGIITGKEVRVDPTSGARSFYLVDANTNQLVKVSKGTFDAYEAPDTRTERDLAFEEYQVASAKFDKAERAVDAAWRPTREQYDILRMARELKEAAYAKYQATPEA
;
A
#
# COMPACT_ATOMS: atom_id res chain seq x y z
N MET A 1 21.83 41.01 -15.70
CA MET A 1 22.22 40.14 -16.83
C MET A 1 21.07 39.19 -17.10
N ASN A 2 20.53 39.19 -18.32
CA ASN A 2 19.24 38.58 -18.64
C ASN A 2 19.34 37.05 -18.81
N THR A 3 18.30 36.31 -18.44
CA THR A 3 18.25 34.84 -18.31
C THR A 3 18.55 34.09 -19.61
N MET A 4 18.29 34.73 -20.77
CA MET A 4 18.67 34.21 -22.09
C MET A 4 20.19 34.19 -22.36
N THR A 5 20.98 35.04 -21.69
CA THR A 5 22.44 35.06 -21.85
C THR A 5 23.11 33.87 -21.15
N LYS A 6 22.48 33.30 -20.10
CA LYS A 6 22.97 32.10 -19.40
C LYS A 6 22.69 30.80 -20.17
N ILE A 7 21.57 30.74 -20.89
CA ILE A 7 21.18 29.57 -21.70
C ILE A 7 22.10 29.40 -22.93
N ASN A 8 22.49 30.50 -23.57
CA ASN A 8 23.37 30.45 -24.75
C ASN A 8 24.84 30.11 -24.41
N ALA A 9 25.35 30.58 -23.26
CA ALA A 9 26.73 30.27 -22.84
C ALA A 9 26.93 28.78 -22.51
N ALA A 10 25.91 28.10 -21.95
CA ALA A 10 25.96 26.66 -21.68
C ALA A 10 25.77 25.80 -22.94
N ALA A 11 25.05 26.30 -23.95
CA ALA A 11 24.87 25.64 -25.24
C ALA A 11 26.11 25.76 -26.15
N GLU A 12 26.84 26.88 -26.10
CA GLU A 12 28.12 27.03 -26.81
C GLU A 12 29.24 26.18 -26.20
N ALA A 13 29.34 26.10 -24.86
CA ALA A 13 30.30 25.22 -24.18
C ALA A 13 30.10 23.73 -24.53
N ARG A 14 28.84 23.30 -24.78
CA ARG A 14 28.52 21.94 -25.25
C ARG A 14 28.77 21.73 -26.75
N ARG A 15 28.72 22.78 -27.57
CA ARG A 15 29.01 22.71 -29.02
C ARG A 15 30.52 22.73 -29.31
N GLU A 16 31.31 23.37 -28.48
CA GLU A 16 32.78 23.40 -28.62
C GLU A 16 33.43 22.10 -28.15
N SER A 17 32.86 21.45 -27.12
CA SER A 17 33.25 20.09 -26.69
C SER A 17 32.92 18.99 -27.69
N ALA A 18 31.99 19.22 -28.62
CA ALA A 18 31.54 18.23 -29.61
C ALA A 18 32.24 18.37 -30.98
N ARG A 19 33.07 19.40 -31.19
CA ARG A 19 33.82 19.61 -32.45
C ARG A 19 35.29 19.16 -32.40
N HIS A 20 35.73 18.53 -31.31
CA HIS A 20 37.11 18.05 -31.15
C HIS A 20 37.26 16.53 -31.25
N THR A 21 36.29 15.83 -31.83
CA THR A 21 36.35 14.37 -32.04
C THR A 21 35.80 13.98 -33.41
N ASP A 22 36.38 14.54 -34.47
CA ASP A 22 36.34 13.95 -35.81
C ASP A 22 37.70 14.20 -36.46
N GLY A 23 38.60 13.23 -36.33
CA GLY A 23 39.97 13.34 -36.82
C GLY A 23 40.83 12.12 -36.53
N GLU A 24 40.83 11.21 -37.49
CA GLU A 24 41.92 10.29 -37.89
C GLU A 24 42.24 9.04 -37.05
N PHE A 25 42.09 7.92 -37.76
CA PHE A 25 42.66 6.60 -37.48
C PHE A 25 44.19 6.68 -37.30
N GLY A 26 44.68 6.08 -36.21
CA GLY A 26 46.08 5.76 -36.02
C GLY A 26 46.23 4.52 -35.14
N GLU A 27 46.61 3.41 -35.76
CA GLU A 27 47.15 2.23 -35.06
C GLU A 27 48.39 2.67 -34.26
N HIS A 28 48.46 2.35 -32.96
CA HIS A 28 49.68 1.89 -32.28
C HIS A 28 49.40 1.55 -30.80
N GLU A 29 50.01 0.44 -30.38
CA GLU A 29 49.98 -0.19 -29.07
C GLU A 29 50.48 0.70 -27.92
N HIS A 30 49.84 0.62 -26.75
CA HIS A 30 50.42 0.19 -25.46
C HIS A 30 49.78 0.87 -24.23
N SER A 31 49.45 0.00 -23.27
CA SER A 31 49.35 0.20 -21.80
C SER A 31 48.20 1.05 -21.24
N ALA A 32 47.14 0.35 -20.84
CA ALA A 32 46.29 0.74 -19.71
C ALA A 32 46.74 -0.02 -18.43
N PRO A 33 46.73 0.61 -17.25
CA PRO A 33 47.19 -0.01 -16.02
C PRO A 33 46.14 -0.96 -15.44
N GLU A 34 46.63 -2.16 -15.14
CA GLU A 34 45.99 -3.25 -14.43
C GLU A 34 45.76 -2.87 -12.95
N LEU A 35 44.50 -2.89 -12.50
CA LEU A 35 44.19 -3.02 -11.08
C LEU A 35 43.71 -4.44 -10.81
N ALA A 36 44.69 -5.21 -10.37
CA ALA A 36 44.69 -6.56 -9.84
C ALA A 36 43.46 -6.93 -9.00
N LEU A 37 42.71 -7.94 -9.48
CA LEU A 37 42.01 -8.90 -8.63
C LEU A 37 42.94 -10.10 -8.44
N THR A 38 43.77 -10.07 -7.40
CA THR A 38 44.61 -11.22 -7.05
C THR A 38 43.75 -12.37 -6.50
N GLY A 39 43.69 -13.45 -7.27
CA GLY A 39 43.90 -14.80 -6.76
C GLY A 39 42.68 -15.54 -6.21
N THR A 40 41.96 -16.25 -7.08
CA THR A 40 41.71 -17.68 -6.90
C THR A 40 41.54 -18.31 -8.29
N GLN A 41 42.36 -19.32 -8.56
CA GLN A 41 42.54 -19.98 -9.85
C GLN A 41 41.29 -20.81 -10.21
N TRP A 42 40.66 -20.51 -11.34
CA TRP A 42 39.53 -21.28 -11.89
C TRP A 42 40.06 -22.44 -12.73
N PRO A 43 39.63 -23.70 -12.51
CA PRO A 43 39.96 -24.78 -13.42
C PRO A 43 39.12 -24.68 -14.70
N GLU A 44 39.81 -24.60 -15.83
CA GLU A 44 39.27 -24.78 -17.17
C GLU A 44 38.93 -26.26 -17.39
N ASP A 45 37.71 -26.68 -17.04
CA ASP A 45 37.07 -27.87 -17.64
C ASP A 45 35.55 -27.79 -17.50
N LEU A 46 34.90 -27.17 -18.49
CA LEU A 46 33.45 -27.28 -18.70
C LEU A 46 33.23 -28.07 -19.99
N GLY A 47 33.46 -29.38 -19.92
CA GLY A 47 33.32 -30.22 -21.09
C GLY A 47 33.23 -31.71 -20.81
N ARG A 48 32.47 -32.16 -19.80
CA ARG A 48 31.96 -33.54 -19.74
C ARG A 48 30.82 -33.70 -18.73
N SER A 49 29.69 -34.16 -19.22
CA SER A 49 28.59 -34.69 -18.42
C SER A 49 29.01 -36.05 -17.84
N GLU A 50 29.00 -36.18 -16.51
CA GLU A 50 29.12 -37.46 -15.81
C GLU A 50 27.89 -37.75 -14.95
N PRO A 51 27.59 -39.04 -14.68
CA PRO A 51 26.22 -39.52 -14.56
C PRO A 51 25.61 -39.31 -13.16
N ARG A 52 24.31 -38.97 -13.16
CA ARG A 52 23.46 -38.86 -11.97
C ARG A 52 23.40 -40.19 -11.20
N ARG A 53 24.03 -40.25 -10.02
CA ARG A 53 23.61 -41.03 -8.83
C ARG A 53 24.63 -40.83 -7.70
N THR A 54 24.41 -39.80 -6.87
CA THR A 54 24.92 -39.59 -5.47
C THR A 54 24.76 -38.12 -4.98
N GLY A 55 24.39 -37.16 -5.84
CA GLY A 55 24.36 -35.73 -5.49
C GLY A 55 23.17 -35.22 -4.64
N ASP A 56 22.01 -35.87 -4.71
CA ASP A 56 20.76 -35.37 -4.10
C ASP A 56 20.77 -35.46 -2.56
N GLU A 57 21.41 -36.48 -1.96
CA GLU A 57 21.52 -36.59 -0.50
C GLU A 57 22.53 -35.59 0.09
N TRP A 58 23.59 -35.24 -0.65
CA TRP A 58 24.63 -34.33 -0.18
C TRP A 58 24.15 -32.87 -0.13
N LEU A 59 23.40 -32.41 -1.13
CA LEU A 59 22.85 -31.05 -1.16
C LEU A 59 21.77 -30.83 -0.08
N VAL A 60 20.92 -31.84 0.16
CA VAL A 60 19.98 -31.85 1.30
C VAL A 60 20.73 -31.80 2.63
N SER A 61 21.90 -32.45 2.75
CA SER A 61 22.72 -32.39 3.98
C SER A 61 23.34 -31.02 4.25
N LYS A 62 23.72 -30.27 3.19
CA LYS A 62 24.37 -28.95 3.32
C LYS A 62 23.37 -27.84 3.59
N TRP A 63 22.25 -27.84 2.87
CA TRP A 63 21.27 -26.76 2.90
C TRP A 63 20.04 -27.06 3.74
N GLY A 64 19.99 -28.24 4.37
CA GLY A 64 18.89 -28.66 5.21
C GLY A 64 17.58 -28.82 4.45
N THR A 65 16.52 -29.13 5.19
CA THR A 65 15.16 -29.21 4.67
C THR A 65 14.29 -28.13 5.27
N VAL A 66 13.30 -27.70 4.51
CA VAL A 66 12.24 -26.85 5.00
C VAL A 66 10.98 -27.21 4.23
N ASP A 67 9.92 -27.51 4.97
CA ASP A 67 8.63 -27.91 4.43
C ASP A 67 7.54 -27.05 5.06
N VAL A 68 6.62 -26.58 4.22
CA VAL A 68 5.47 -25.78 4.64
C VAL A 68 4.22 -26.48 4.12
N PRO A 69 3.44 -27.16 4.99
CA PRO A 69 2.26 -27.87 4.55
C PRO A 69 1.13 -26.90 4.17
N TYR A 70 0.19 -27.39 3.37
CA TYR A 70 -1.06 -26.69 3.09
C TYR A 70 -1.75 -26.26 4.40
N GLY A 71 -2.22 -25.01 4.45
CA GLY A 71 -2.88 -24.43 5.63
C GLY A 71 -1.94 -24.08 6.78
N ALA A 72 -0.62 -24.26 6.63
CA ALA A 72 0.34 -23.81 7.64
C ALA A 72 0.21 -22.31 7.89
N ARG A 73 0.38 -21.90 9.15
CA ARG A 73 0.38 -20.49 9.52
C ARG A 73 1.67 -19.83 9.04
N THR A 74 1.54 -18.87 8.12
CA THR A 74 2.62 -17.97 7.69
C THR A 74 2.37 -16.57 8.25
N PRO A 75 3.32 -15.61 8.09
CA PRO A 75 3.08 -14.21 8.43
C PRO A 75 1.88 -13.59 7.70
N TRP A 76 1.55 -14.07 6.49
CA TRP A 76 0.53 -13.48 5.60
C TRP A 76 -0.80 -14.27 5.59
N GLY A 77 -0.90 -15.33 6.39
CA GLY A 77 -2.11 -16.14 6.51
C GLY A 77 -1.86 -17.63 6.29
N PRO A 78 -2.92 -18.43 6.09
CA PRO A 78 -2.78 -19.85 5.78
C PRO A 78 -2.12 -20.07 4.42
N ALA A 79 -1.08 -20.90 4.37
CA ALA A 79 -0.43 -21.32 3.14
C ALA A 79 -1.43 -22.00 2.18
N GLN A 80 -1.52 -21.53 0.93
CA GLN A 80 -2.38 -22.15 -0.08
C GLN A 80 -1.68 -23.27 -0.83
N HIS A 81 -0.36 -23.17 -0.97
CA HIS A 81 0.52 -24.24 -1.40
C HIS A 81 1.97 -23.86 -1.04
N ALA A 82 2.91 -24.73 -1.35
CA ALA A 82 4.33 -24.48 -1.19
C ALA A 82 5.08 -25.05 -2.39
N SER A 83 5.90 -24.24 -3.07
CA SER A 83 6.78 -24.68 -4.15
C SER A 83 8.22 -24.72 -3.64
N ARG A 84 8.88 -25.87 -3.84
CA ARG A 84 10.30 -26.01 -3.50
C ARG A 84 11.12 -25.42 -4.65
N GLU A 85 11.65 -24.23 -4.43
CA GLU A 85 12.45 -23.51 -5.42
C GLU A 85 13.87 -24.07 -5.51
N ALA A 86 14.42 -24.49 -4.37
CA ALA A 86 15.70 -25.18 -4.26
C ALA A 86 15.80 -25.92 -2.92
N ASP A 87 16.89 -26.68 -2.72
CA ASP A 87 17.18 -27.26 -1.42
C ASP A 87 17.26 -26.18 -0.33
N GLY A 88 16.40 -26.32 0.68
CA GLY A 88 16.27 -25.39 1.78
C GLY A 88 15.55 -24.07 1.45
N ILE A 89 14.92 -23.94 0.28
CA ILE A 89 14.20 -22.73 -0.15
C ILE A 89 12.81 -23.11 -0.66
N VAL A 90 11.77 -22.62 0.02
CA VAL A 90 10.38 -22.84 -0.35
C VAL A 90 9.67 -21.51 -0.54
N PHE A 91 8.97 -21.33 -1.65
CA PHE A 91 8.05 -20.22 -1.84
C PHE A 91 6.63 -20.62 -1.42
N VAL A 92 5.93 -19.73 -0.72
CA VAL A 92 4.64 -19.99 -0.08
C VAL A 92 3.67 -18.85 -0.39
N PRO A 93 2.76 -19.04 -1.35
CA PRO A 93 1.66 -18.10 -1.57
C PRO A 93 0.49 -18.34 -0.61
N THR A 94 -0.23 -17.25 -0.37
CA THR A 94 -1.43 -17.12 0.45
C THR A 94 -2.51 -16.37 -0.35
N ALA A 95 -3.72 -16.20 0.21
CA ALA A 95 -4.89 -15.71 -0.52
C ALA A 95 -4.77 -14.30 -1.16
N GLY A 96 -3.70 -13.56 -0.90
CA GLY A 96 -3.40 -12.30 -1.61
C GLY A 96 -1.95 -11.84 -1.50
N HIS A 97 -1.03 -12.70 -1.08
CA HIS A 97 0.38 -12.37 -0.85
C HIS A 97 1.22 -13.64 -0.69
N GLY A 98 2.48 -13.55 -0.29
CA GLY A 98 3.33 -14.72 -0.12
C GLY A 98 4.75 -14.37 0.29
N GLY A 99 5.60 -15.39 0.30
CA GLY A 99 7.02 -15.18 0.55
C GLY A 99 7.81 -16.47 0.62
N TYR A 100 9.10 -16.31 0.85
CA TYR A 100 10.06 -17.38 0.93
C TYR A 100 10.26 -17.83 2.37
N LYS A 101 10.35 -19.14 2.54
CA LYS A 101 10.76 -19.80 3.76
C LYS A 101 12.09 -20.49 3.53
N LEU A 102 13.09 -20.07 4.29
CA LEU A 102 14.41 -20.66 4.28
C LEU A 102 14.57 -21.70 5.41
N SER A 103 15.33 -22.76 5.11
CA SER A 103 15.92 -23.62 6.12
C SER A 103 16.87 -22.82 7.02
N LYS A 104 17.25 -23.39 8.16
CA LYS A 104 18.16 -22.73 9.09
C LYS A 104 19.52 -22.44 8.45
N GLU A 105 20.00 -23.36 7.61
CA GLU A 105 21.29 -23.32 6.93
C GLU A 105 21.30 -22.25 5.83
N ARG A 106 20.24 -22.18 5.00
CA ARG A 106 20.08 -21.12 4.00
C ARG A 106 19.98 -19.75 4.67
N ASN A 107 19.16 -19.65 5.72
CA ASN A 107 19.01 -18.41 6.48
C ASN A 107 20.32 -17.95 7.14
N ALA A 108 21.14 -18.89 7.62
CA ALA A 108 22.44 -18.58 8.21
C ALA A 108 23.48 -18.08 7.20
N ALA A 109 23.32 -18.39 5.91
CA ALA A 109 24.20 -17.91 4.84
C ALA A 109 23.88 -16.46 4.42
N ILE A 110 22.69 -15.94 4.74
CA ILE A 110 22.37 -14.52 4.56
C ILE A 110 23.13 -13.69 5.62
N PRO A 111 23.79 -12.57 5.23
CA PRO A 111 24.49 -11.71 6.19
C PRO A 111 23.58 -11.25 7.34
N PRO A 112 24.10 -11.15 8.57
CA PRO A 112 23.29 -10.83 9.75
C PRO A 112 22.43 -9.56 9.62
N ALA A 113 22.88 -8.56 8.86
CA ALA A 113 22.12 -7.31 8.66
C ALA A 113 20.81 -7.49 7.87
N TYR A 114 20.74 -8.52 7.03
CA TYR A 114 19.56 -8.87 6.20
C TYR A 114 18.77 -10.05 6.75
N ARG A 115 19.31 -10.76 7.75
CA ARG A 115 18.77 -12.05 8.16
C ARG A 115 17.49 -11.88 8.97
N ASN A 116 16.39 -12.44 8.48
CA ASN A 116 15.17 -12.56 9.26
C ASN A 116 15.29 -13.74 10.25
N ALA A 117 15.13 -13.47 11.55
CA ALA A 117 15.25 -14.49 12.60
C ALA A 117 14.22 -15.63 12.45
N SER A 118 13.05 -15.34 11.89
CA SER A 118 12.02 -16.34 11.62
C SER A 118 12.30 -17.19 10.38
N GLY A 119 13.25 -16.76 9.53
CA GLY A 119 13.55 -17.37 8.22
C GLY A 119 12.45 -17.18 7.17
N TRP A 120 11.45 -16.34 7.44
CA TRP A 120 10.47 -15.89 6.45
C TRP A 120 10.94 -14.59 5.80
N TYR A 121 10.75 -14.48 4.50
CA TYR A 121 11.11 -13.31 3.68
C TYR A 121 9.93 -12.99 2.77
N ASP A 122 9.45 -11.76 2.84
CA ASP A 122 8.36 -11.23 2.02
C ASP A 122 8.63 -11.30 0.50
N GLU A 123 7.61 -11.62 -0.30
CA GLU A 123 7.76 -11.74 -1.75
C GLU A 123 7.99 -10.41 -2.47
N ASP A 124 7.47 -9.30 -1.93
CA ASP A 124 7.56 -7.98 -2.54
C ASP A 124 8.76 -7.22 -1.98
N ASP A 125 8.99 -7.33 -0.67
CA ASP A 125 9.99 -6.53 0.02
C ASP A 125 11.34 -7.23 0.19
N ASP A 126 11.35 -8.53 0.49
CA ASP A 126 12.58 -9.25 0.89
C ASP A 126 13.11 -10.20 -0.18
N ARG A 127 12.34 -10.47 -1.23
CA ARG A 127 12.72 -11.40 -2.30
C ARG A 127 14.12 -11.12 -2.84
N ALA A 128 14.49 -9.86 -2.98
CA ALA A 128 15.81 -9.48 -3.48
C ALA A 128 16.96 -10.00 -2.60
N ILE A 129 16.76 -10.12 -1.29
CA ILE A 129 17.73 -10.71 -0.36
C ILE A 129 17.92 -12.20 -0.70
N VAL A 130 16.81 -12.93 -0.80
CA VAL A 130 16.82 -14.37 -1.08
C VAL A 130 17.45 -14.66 -2.45
N ASP A 131 16.97 -13.96 -3.48
CA ASP A 131 17.46 -14.11 -4.85
C ASP A 131 18.94 -13.71 -4.96
N PHE A 132 19.41 -12.67 -4.25
CA PHE A 132 20.81 -12.22 -4.34
C PHE A 132 21.78 -13.19 -3.64
N TYR A 133 21.47 -13.64 -2.41
CA TYR A 133 22.37 -14.51 -1.64
C TYR A 133 22.25 -15.99 -1.99
N HIS A 134 21.22 -16.40 -2.72
CA HIS A 134 21.02 -17.78 -3.18
C HIS A 134 20.82 -17.89 -4.70
N HIS A 135 21.37 -16.93 -5.46
CA HIS A 135 21.29 -16.89 -6.91
C HIS A 135 21.85 -18.15 -7.59
N ASP A 136 22.83 -18.81 -6.98
CA ASP A 136 23.43 -20.06 -7.48
C ASP A 136 22.40 -21.19 -7.60
N ALA A 137 21.46 -21.23 -6.65
CA ALA A 137 20.39 -22.21 -6.60
C ALA A 137 19.15 -21.75 -7.38
N LEU A 138 18.89 -20.44 -7.44
CA LEU A 138 17.63 -19.89 -7.97
C LEU A 138 17.69 -19.50 -9.44
N PHE A 139 18.86 -19.17 -9.99
CA PHE A 139 18.94 -18.59 -11.34
C PHE A 139 18.89 -19.63 -12.47
N ASN A 140 18.79 -20.91 -12.15
CA ASN A 140 18.68 -22.00 -13.12
C ASN A 140 17.21 -22.36 -13.46
N ARG A 141 16.23 -21.55 -13.04
CA ARG A 141 14.81 -21.82 -13.32
C ARG A 141 14.49 -21.55 -14.80
N PRO A 142 13.59 -22.33 -15.44
CA PRO A 142 13.21 -22.10 -16.84
C PRO A 142 12.66 -20.69 -17.12
N GLN A 143 11.93 -20.12 -16.16
CA GLN A 143 11.37 -18.75 -16.22
C GLN A 143 12.42 -17.63 -16.15
N ASP A 144 13.66 -18.00 -15.80
CA ASP A 144 14.79 -17.07 -15.66
C ASP A 144 15.72 -17.10 -16.89
N ALA A 145 15.36 -17.83 -17.94
CA ALA A 145 16.11 -17.92 -19.18
C ALA A 145 16.00 -16.62 -20.00
N GLY A 146 17.13 -16.00 -20.34
CA GLY A 146 17.19 -14.86 -21.27
C GLY A 146 17.90 -13.61 -20.74
N THR A 147 18.10 -13.48 -19.43
CA THR A 147 18.88 -12.37 -18.83
C THR A 147 20.23 -12.88 -18.33
N PRO A 148 21.37 -12.29 -18.76
CA PRO A 148 22.68 -12.66 -18.24
C PRO A 148 22.75 -12.58 -16.72
N ARG A 149 23.41 -13.56 -16.09
CA ARG A 149 23.55 -13.65 -14.62
C ARG A 149 24.10 -12.35 -14.01
N GLY A 150 25.05 -11.71 -14.67
CA GLY A 150 25.64 -10.44 -14.23
C GLY A 150 24.60 -9.32 -14.13
N GLU A 151 23.76 -9.15 -15.16
CA GLU A 151 22.70 -8.12 -15.19
C GLU A 151 21.67 -8.35 -14.08
N ARG A 152 21.31 -9.60 -13.79
CA ARG A 152 20.39 -9.95 -12.69
C ARG A 152 20.98 -9.59 -11.33
N LEU A 153 22.26 -9.87 -11.11
CA LEU A 153 22.93 -9.51 -9.86
C LEU A 153 23.02 -7.99 -9.69
N THR A 154 23.27 -7.24 -10.77
CA THR A 154 23.24 -5.77 -10.74
C THR A 154 21.86 -5.24 -10.35
N TYR A 155 20.79 -5.78 -10.94
CA TYR A 155 19.42 -5.40 -10.60
C TYR A 155 19.09 -5.67 -9.12
N LEU A 156 19.44 -6.85 -8.63
CA LEU A 156 19.19 -7.23 -7.24
C LEU A 156 20.04 -6.40 -6.25
N ASP A 157 21.29 -6.10 -6.59
CA ASP A 157 22.13 -5.21 -5.78
C ASP A 157 21.49 -3.82 -5.69
N GLN A 158 21.01 -3.27 -6.82
CA GLN A 158 20.29 -1.99 -6.82
C GLN A 158 19.03 -2.04 -5.95
N ALA A 159 18.24 -3.11 -6.06
CA ALA A 159 17.05 -3.29 -5.21
C ALA A 159 17.40 -3.33 -3.72
N LEU A 160 18.52 -3.95 -3.34
CA LEU A 160 19.01 -3.95 -1.96
C LEU A 160 19.48 -2.56 -1.50
N ARG A 161 20.17 -1.80 -2.36
CA ARG A 161 20.58 -0.41 -2.05
C ARG A 161 19.37 0.50 -1.86
N ASP A 162 18.36 0.36 -2.71
CA ASP A 162 17.14 1.16 -2.64
C ASP A 162 16.31 0.80 -1.42
N ARG A 163 16.07 -0.49 -1.18
CA ARG A 163 15.15 -0.92 -0.10
C ARG A 163 15.78 -0.94 1.28
N TYR A 164 17.07 -1.29 1.36
CA TYR A 164 17.77 -1.54 2.61
C TYR A 164 19.14 -0.83 2.67
N PRO A 165 19.19 0.49 2.43
CA PRO A 165 20.45 1.21 2.29
C PRO A 165 21.38 1.04 3.50
N ALA A 166 20.86 1.16 4.71
CA ALA A 166 21.65 1.02 5.93
C ALA A 166 22.23 -0.40 6.11
N GLN A 167 21.48 -1.43 5.75
CA GLN A 167 21.94 -2.82 5.79
C GLN A 167 22.99 -3.06 4.71
N TRP A 168 22.77 -2.51 3.51
CA TRP A 168 23.71 -2.59 2.40
C TRP A 168 25.06 -1.98 2.78
N GLU A 169 25.07 -0.78 3.37
CA GLU A 169 26.30 -0.12 3.81
C GLU A 169 27.04 -0.93 4.89
N ARG A 170 26.31 -1.55 5.83
CA ARG A 170 26.91 -2.40 6.87
C ARG A 170 27.55 -3.66 6.31
N VAL A 171 26.89 -4.30 5.34
CA VAL A 171 27.40 -5.53 4.71
C VAL A 171 28.61 -5.24 3.83
N ASN A 172 28.59 -4.12 3.11
CA ASN A 172 29.65 -3.77 2.16
C ASN A 172 30.75 -2.88 2.77
N GLY A 173 30.57 -2.37 3.98
CA GLY A 173 31.52 -1.46 4.64
C GLY A 173 31.71 -0.12 3.93
N ARG A 174 30.80 0.23 3.02
CA ARG A 174 30.86 1.42 2.16
C ARG A 174 29.58 2.21 2.29
N LYS A 175 29.69 3.52 2.49
CA LYS A 175 28.52 4.41 2.43
C LYS A 175 28.06 4.59 0.98
N LEU A 176 26.75 4.57 0.79
CA LEU A 176 26.11 4.86 -0.49
C LEU A 176 26.19 6.35 -0.76
N GLU A 177 26.68 6.69 -1.94
CA GLU A 177 26.76 8.05 -2.48
C GLU A 177 25.43 8.50 -3.08
N ALA A 178 25.32 9.78 -3.42
CA ALA A 178 24.14 10.33 -4.08
C ALA A 178 23.91 9.63 -5.42
N GLY A 179 22.66 9.24 -5.70
CA GLY A 179 22.28 8.50 -6.91
C GLY A 179 22.43 6.98 -6.80
N GLU A 180 23.03 6.44 -5.73
CA GLU A 180 23.19 4.99 -5.57
C GLU A 180 22.03 4.31 -4.83
N SER A 181 21.17 5.08 -4.17
CA SER A 181 20.00 4.57 -3.46
C SER A 181 18.86 5.59 -3.54
N ARG A 182 17.80 5.20 -4.22
CA ARG A 182 16.58 6.02 -4.36
C ARG A 182 16.08 6.45 -2.99
N THR A 183 15.96 5.54 -2.02
CA THR A 183 15.42 5.89 -0.70
C THR A 183 16.29 6.89 0.07
N LYS A 184 17.63 6.82 -0.04
CA LYS A 184 18.49 7.83 0.59
C LYS A 184 18.41 9.17 -0.12
N ASP A 185 18.38 9.18 -1.44
CA ASP A 185 18.22 10.40 -2.22
C ASP A 185 16.88 11.06 -1.90
N GLU A 186 15.80 10.26 -1.82
CA GLU A 186 14.46 10.74 -1.43
C GLU A 186 14.45 11.35 -0.02
N GLN A 187 15.13 10.73 0.94
CA GLN A 187 15.24 11.28 2.29
C GLN A 187 16.04 12.59 2.30
N THR A 188 17.18 12.62 1.61
CA THR A 188 18.02 13.82 1.52
C THR A 188 17.26 14.97 0.89
N TRP A 189 16.56 14.71 -0.21
CA TRP A 189 15.71 15.70 -0.86
C TRP A 189 14.61 16.21 0.09
N ARG A 190 13.95 15.32 0.84
CA ARG A 190 12.95 15.76 1.83
C ARG A 190 13.54 16.64 2.91
N ASP A 191 14.70 16.27 3.45
CA ASP A 191 15.39 17.02 4.50
C ASP A 191 15.83 18.41 4.00
N ASP A 192 16.38 18.48 2.78
CA ASP A 192 16.79 19.73 2.13
C ASP A 192 15.60 20.66 1.81
N ASN A 193 14.40 20.09 1.69
CA ASN A 193 13.16 20.81 1.36
C ASN A 193 12.19 20.90 2.56
N ALA A 194 12.66 20.61 3.78
CA ALA A 194 11.80 20.54 4.95
C ALA A 194 11.08 21.87 5.25
N ASP A 195 11.71 23.00 4.94
CA ASP A 195 11.17 24.35 5.14
C ASP A 195 10.36 24.89 3.95
N GLU A 196 10.27 24.13 2.87
CA GLU A 196 9.52 24.49 1.66
C GLU A 196 8.13 23.84 1.66
N TYR A 197 7.17 24.46 0.96
CA TYR A 197 5.88 23.82 0.69
C TYR A 197 6.04 22.82 -0.46
N VAL A 198 5.98 21.53 -0.14
CA VAL A 198 6.03 20.43 -1.11
C VAL A 198 4.62 19.89 -1.35
N VAL A 199 4.23 19.74 -2.62
CA VAL A 199 2.91 19.24 -2.99
C VAL A 199 2.71 17.79 -2.53
N VAL A 200 1.62 17.56 -1.78
CA VAL A 200 1.21 16.24 -1.28
C VAL A 200 -0.06 15.71 -1.95
N SER A 201 -0.89 16.60 -2.52
CA SER A 201 -2.07 16.20 -3.28
C SER A 201 -2.38 17.17 -4.42
N HIS A 202 -3.07 16.67 -5.45
CA HIS A 202 -3.46 17.44 -6.62
C HIS A 202 -4.90 17.14 -7.03
N ARG A 203 -5.62 18.15 -7.52
CA ARG A 203 -6.95 18.01 -8.09
C ARG A 203 -7.11 19.01 -9.24
N ILE A 204 -7.52 18.52 -10.42
CA ILE A 204 -7.93 19.39 -11.51
C ILE A 204 -9.28 20.01 -11.13
N VAL A 205 -9.38 21.33 -11.25
CA VAL A 205 -10.63 22.05 -10.97
C VAL A 205 -11.65 21.70 -12.06
N SER A 206 -12.75 21.05 -11.70
CA SER A 206 -13.73 20.54 -12.67
C SER A 206 -14.38 21.64 -13.52
N THR A 207 -14.51 22.85 -12.97
CA THR A 207 -15.06 24.02 -13.65
C THR A 207 -14.02 24.80 -14.46
N SER A 208 -12.72 24.48 -14.34
CA SER A 208 -11.62 25.18 -15.01
C SER A 208 -10.43 24.23 -15.19
N PRO A 209 -10.37 23.45 -16.28
CA PRO A 209 -9.38 22.39 -16.47
C PRO A 209 -7.93 22.90 -16.61
N ASP A 210 -7.74 24.20 -16.82
CA ASP A 210 -6.44 24.86 -16.84
C ASP A 210 -5.89 25.17 -15.43
N LEU A 211 -6.69 24.93 -14.38
CA LEU A 211 -6.32 25.14 -12.99
C LEU A 211 -6.21 23.82 -12.24
N VAL A 212 -5.23 23.77 -11.34
CA VAL A 212 -4.96 22.65 -10.45
C VAL A 212 -4.96 23.19 -9.02
N GLU A 213 -5.90 22.71 -8.21
CA GLU A 213 -5.84 22.88 -6.76
C GLU A 213 -4.84 21.86 -6.22
N VAL A 214 -3.83 22.32 -5.49
CA VAL A 214 -2.86 21.48 -4.84
C VAL A 214 -2.88 21.74 -3.34
N THR A 215 -2.71 20.68 -2.58
CA THR A 215 -2.39 20.80 -1.16
C THR A 215 -0.90 20.56 -1.01
N ALA A 216 -0.21 21.47 -0.35
CA ALA A 216 1.21 21.37 -0.08
C ALA A 216 1.49 21.45 1.41
N ARG A 217 2.52 20.73 1.83
CA ARG A 217 2.94 20.61 3.22
C ARG A 217 4.37 21.09 3.38
N ARG A 218 4.63 21.78 4.49
CA ARG A 218 5.96 22.07 4.99
C ARG A 218 6.31 21.07 6.09
N GLU A 219 7.33 20.26 5.88
CA GLU A 219 7.65 19.16 6.80
C GLU A 219 8.18 19.66 8.15
N SER A 220 8.92 20.78 8.16
CA SER A 220 9.55 21.31 9.37
C SER A 220 8.56 21.82 10.42
N THR A 221 7.41 22.35 9.98
CA THR A 221 6.33 22.86 10.86
C THR A 221 5.11 21.94 10.90
N GLY A 222 4.93 21.07 9.90
CA GLY A 222 3.71 20.30 9.67
C GLY A 222 2.57 21.13 9.08
N ASP A 223 2.82 22.38 8.69
CA ASP A 223 1.82 23.25 8.10
C ASP A 223 1.37 22.72 6.73
N GLU A 224 0.07 22.72 6.51
CA GLU A 224 -0.55 22.30 5.27
C GLU A 224 -1.48 23.41 4.77
N ASP A 225 -1.31 23.81 3.51
CA ASP A 225 -2.11 24.86 2.89
C ASP A 225 -2.48 24.48 1.45
N LYS A 226 -3.51 25.16 0.94
CA LYS A 226 -4.00 24.99 -0.43
C LYS A 226 -3.44 26.07 -1.33
N PHE A 227 -3.14 25.71 -2.56
CA PHE A 227 -2.65 26.61 -3.59
C PHE A 227 -3.37 26.31 -4.90
N VAL A 228 -3.60 27.34 -5.71
CA VAL A 228 -4.09 27.18 -7.08
C VAL A 228 -2.96 27.49 -8.03
N LEU A 229 -2.61 26.49 -8.83
CA LEU A 229 -1.63 26.59 -9.91
C LEU A 229 -2.35 26.57 -11.24
N THR A 230 -1.80 27.26 -12.24
CA THR A 230 -2.10 26.88 -13.62
C THR A 230 -1.51 25.50 -13.90
N LYS A 231 -2.14 24.75 -14.81
CA LYS A 231 -1.62 23.47 -15.28
C LYS A 231 -0.16 23.59 -15.75
N ALA A 232 0.16 24.66 -16.49
CA ALA A 232 1.51 24.93 -16.96
C ALA A 232 2.52 25.10 -15.82
N GLN A 233 2.17 25.83 -14.75
CA GLN A 233 3.03 25.99 -13.57
C GLN A 233 3.28 24.64 -12.86
N SER A 234 2.22 23.84 -12.66
CA SER A 234 2.35 22.49 -12.10
C SER A 234 3.24 21.61 -12.96
N ASP A 235 3.05 21.61 -14.28
CA ASP A 235 3.78 20.73 -15.20
C ASP A 235 5.27 21.12 -15.30
N VAL A 236 5.59 22.42 -15.31
CA VAL A 236 6.98 22.91 -15.27
C VAL A 236 7.65 22.52 -13.95
N ALA A 237 7.00 22.77 -12.81
CA ALA A 237 7.59 22.47 -11.50
C ALA A 237 7.83 20.97 -11.29
N LYS A 238 6.93 20.11 -11.82
CA LYS A 238 7.16 18.66 -11.86
C LYS A 238 8.36 18.29 -12.73
N ALA A 239 8.44 18.84 -13.94
CA ALA A 239 9.54 18.53 -14.86
C ALA A 239 10.90 18.99 -14.29
N GLU A 240 10.95 20.12 -13.59
CA GLU A 240 12.16 20.57 -12.88
C GLU A 240 12.52 19.63 -11.73
N ALA A 241 11.53 19.22 -10.93
CA ALA A 241 11.75 18.29 -9.82
C ALA A 241 12.19 16.90 -10.31
N GLU A 242 11.69 16.40 -11.43
CA GLU A 242 12.13 15.12 -12.02
C GLU A 242 13.63 15.09 -12.36
N LEU A 243 14.29 16.26 -12.50
CA LEU A 243 15.73 16.37 -12.69
C LEU A 243 16.52 16.35 -11.37
N GLU A 244 15.84 16.51 -10.23
CA GLU A 244 16.43 16.48 -8.89
C GLU A 244 16.45 15.06 -8.33
N ALA A 245 17.64 14.59 -7.94
CA ALA A 245 17.77 13.30 -7.28
C ALA A 245 16.89 13.24 -6.02
N GLY A 246 16.05 12.23 -5.92
CA GLY A 246 15.17 12.01 -4.76
C GLY A 246 13.84 12.76 -4.77
N ALA A 247 13.59 13.71 -5.68
CA ALA A 247 12.30 14.38 -5.72
C ALA A 247 11.18 13.43 -6.17
N GLY A 248 11.46 12.63 -7.22
CA GLY A 248 10.45 11.80 -7.86
C GLY A 248 9.36 12.66 -8.50
N SER A 249 8.09 12.40 -8.16
CA SER A 249 6.96 13.21 -8.63
C SER A 249 6.60 14.38 -7.69
N ARG A 250 7.38 14.60 -6.62
CA ARG A 250 7.15 15.67 -5.64
C ARG A 250 7.81 16.94 -6.12
N TYR A 251 7.13 18.08 -5.97
CA TYR A 251 7.66 19.38 -6.38
C TYR A 251 7.25 20.45 -5.38
N ARG A 252 8.05 21.50 -5.30
CA ARG A 252 7.77 22.68 -4.48
C ARG A 252 6.73 23.57 -5.13
N ILE A 253 5.99 24.33 -4.33
CA ILE A 253 5.13 25.39 -4.86
C ILE A 253 5.99 26.41 -5.65
N PRO A 254 5.63 26.76 -6.89
CA PRO A 254 6.38 27.74 -7.69
C PRO A 254 6.50 29.10 -7.00
N GLU A 255 7.64 29.76 -7.20
CA GLU A 255 7.90 31.09 -6.64
C GLU A 255 6.80 32.10 -7.02
N GLY A 256 6.36 32.89 -6.05
CA GLY A 256 5.33 33.92 -6.24
C GLY A 256 3.89 33.41 -6.17
N VAL A 257 3.66 32.10 -6.08
CA VAL A 257 2.35 31.55 -5.77
C VAL A 257 2.12 31.62 -4.26
N THR A 258 1.00 32.23 -3.87
CA THR A 258 0.61 32.36 -2.46
C THR A 258 -0.50 31.36 -2.13
N PRO A 259 -0.57 30.89 -0.88
CA PRO A 259 -1.64 30.00 -0.47
C PRO A 259 -2.98 30.70 -0.63
N GLU A 260 -4.02 29.93 -0.95
CA GLU A 260 -5.38 30.41 -0.84
C GLU A 260 -5.64 30.86 0.60
N PRO A 261 -6.38 31.97 0.79
CA PRO A 261 -6.79 32.36 2.13
C PRO A 261 -7.53 31.19 2.76
N ARG A 262 -6.99 30.68 3.86
CA ARG A 262 -7.65 29.63 4.63
C ARG A 262 -9.05 30.15 4.97
N PRO A 263 -10.12 29.46 4.55
CA PRO A 263 -11.46 29.88 4.96
C PRO A 263 -11.47 29.94 6.49
N GLU A 264 -12.07 31.00 7.05
CA GLU A 264 -12.30 31.04 8.49
C GLU A 264 -12.98 29.73 8.89
N PRO A 265 -12.54 29.07 9.98
CA PRO A 265 -13.13 27.81 10.39
C PRO A 265 -14.63 28.05 10.51
N GLU A 266 -15.40 27.43 9.61
CA GLU A 266 -16.84 27.52 9.65
C GLU A 266 -17.25 27.01 11.03
N VAL A 267 -17.96 27.84 11.79
CA VAL A 267 -18.50 27.44 13.08
C VAL A 267 -19.58 26.42 12.76
N VAL A 268 -19.21 25.15 12.64
CA VAL A 268 -20.15 24.06 12.45
C VAL A 268 -21.04 24.06 13.69
N PRO A 269 -22.35 24.33 13.54
CA PRO A 269 -23.24 24.39 14.69
C PRO A 269 -23.23 23.03 15.39
N VAL A 270 -23.04 23.04 16.71
CA VAL A 270 -23.09 21.81 17.52
C VAL A 270 -24.49 21.21 17.42
N ILE A 271 -24.57 19.96 16.97
CA ILE A 271 -25.84 19.24 16.89
C ILE A 271 -26.25 18.86 18.31
N PRO A 272 -27.44 19.27 18.78
CA PRO A 272 -27.88 18.98 20.14
C PRO A 272 -28.10 17.47 20.32
N GLY A 273 -27.61 16.92 21.43
CA GLY A 273 -27.83 15.53 21.79
C GLY A 273 -29.26 15.23 22.24
N VAL A 274 -29.65 13.98 22.06
CA VAL A 274 -30.91 13.43 22.59
C VAL A 274 -30.63 12.77 23.94
N THR A 275 -31.37 13.17 24.97
CA THR A 275 -31.11 12.74 26.36
C THR A 275 -32.09 11.69 26.88
N ALA A 276 -33.09 11.34 26.09
CA ALA A 276 -34.09 10.34 26.46
C ALA A 276 -33.50 8.93 26.36
N VAL A 277 -33.33 8.26 27.49
CA VAL A 277 -32.85 6.87 27.53
C VAL A 277 -33.93 5.92 26.98
N PRO A 278 -33.58 4.94 26.12
CA PRO A 278 -34.52 3.95 25.58
C PRO A 278 -35.35 3.25 26.66
N SER A 279 -36.67 3.25 26.49
CA SER A 279 -37.57 2.48 27.35
C SER A 279 -37.49 1.00 27.03
N THR A 280 -37.69 0.15 28.04
CA THR A 280 -37.84 -1.30 27.87
C THR A 280 -39.29 -1.75 28.01
N GLU A 281 -40.21 -0.81 28.18
CA GLU A 281 -41.65 -1.08 28.30
C GLU A 281 -42.21 -1.71 27.02
N GLY A 282 -43.02 -2.76 27.16
CA GLY A 282 -43.58 -3.50 26.02
C GLY A 282 -42.60 -4.47 25.31
N LEU A 283 -41.32 -4.50 25.69
CA LEU A 283 -40.35 -5.46 25.14
C LEU A 283 -40.46 -6.84 25.81
N THR A 284 -40.10 -7.89 25.08
CA THR A 284 -39.90 -9.22 25.67
C THR A 284 -38.74 -9.20 26.66
N ALA A 285 -38.74 -10.09 27.67
CA ALA A 285 -37.66 -10.17 28.66
C ALA A 285 -36.27 -10.32 28.05
N ALA A 286 -36.14 -11.08 26.96
CA ALA A 286 -34.88 -11.27 26.24
C ALA A 286 -34.43 -9.98 25.51
N ALA A 287 -35.36 -9.24 24.92
CA ALA A 287 -35.07 -7.96 24.27
C ALA A 287 -34.71 -6.88 25.30
N ALA A 288 -35.49 -6.75 26.38
CA ALA A 288 -35.20 -5.83 27.48
C ALA A 288 -33.81 -6.07 28.09
N LYS A 289 -33.42 -7.34 28.28
CA LYS A 289 -32.08 -7.70 28.76
C LYS A 289 -30.96 -7.22 27.81
N LYS A 290 -31.17 -7.30 26.49
CA LYS A 290 -30.19 -6.80 25.50
C LYS A 290 -30.10 -5.28 25.53
N VAL A 291 -31.23 -4.59 25.61
CA VAL A 291 -31.26 -3.12 25.72
C VAL A 291 -30.51 -2.67 26.97
N GLN A 292 -30.78 -3.30 28.12
CA GLN A 292 -30.08 -2.99 29.35
C GLN A 292 -28.57 -3.24 29.24
N ALA A 293 -28.16 -4.36 28.63
CA ALA A 293 -26.75 -4.67 28.41
C ALA A 293 -26.04 -3.66 27.50
N ASP A 294 -26.72 -3.15 26.46
CA ASP A 294 -26.17 -2.08 25.62
C ASP A 294 -26.00 -0.78 26.42
N LEU A 295 -27.01 -0.40 27.23
CA LEU A 295 -26.99 0.83 28.04
C LEU A 295 -25.90 0.83 29.11
N ASP A 296 -25.62 -0.31 29.70
CA ASP A 296 -24.61 -0.46 30.76
C ASP A 296 -23.19 -0.68 30.20
N LYS A 297 -23.07 -0.87 28.88
CA LYS A 297 -21.77 -1.07 28.23
C LYS A 297 -20.92 0.20 28.29
N LEU A 298 -19.68 0.06 28.73
CA LEU A 298 -18.68 1.12 28.77
C LEU A 298 -18.04 1.34 27.40
N TRP A 299 -17.87 2.61 27.04
CA TRP A 299 -17.17 3.05 25.84
C TRP A 299 -16.13 4.11 26.20
N ARG A 300 -14.98 4.05 25.53
CA ARG A 300 -13.99 5.12 25.57
C ARG A 300 -14.36 6.14 24.49
N LEU A 301 -14.43 7.40 24.88
CA LEU A 301 -14.69 8.55 24.01
C LEU A 301 -13.37 9.07 23.43
N ASP A 302 -13.46 9.86 22.36
CA ASP A 302 -12.29 10.43 21.67
C ASP A 302 -11.50 11.39 22.58
N ASP A 303 -12.18 12.04 23.52
CA ASP A 303 -11.58 12.88 24.56
C ASP A 303 -11.03 12.09 25.77
N SER A 304 -10.87 10.77 25.61
CA SER A 304 -10.35 9.82 26.60
C SER A 304 -11.25 9.54 27.81
N ARG A 305 -12.43 10.15 27.94
CA ARG A 305 -13.41 9.77 28.96
C ARG A 305 -13.90 8.34 28.73
N VAL A 306 -14.35 7.67 29.80
CA VAL A 306 -14.97 6.34 29.73
C VAL A 306 -16.34 6.41 30.38
N LEU A 307 -17.39 6.26 29.57
CA LEU A 307 -18.79 6.40 30.00
C LEU A 307 -19.61 5.19 29.56
N THR A 308 -20.65 4.85 30.32
CA THR A 308 -21.68 3.93 29.83
C THR A 308 -22.47 4.58 28.70
N LEU A 309 -23.11 3.78 27.82
CA LEU A 309 -24.00 4.36 26.81
C LEU A 309 -25.12 5.19 27.45
N ARG A 310 -25.66 4.74 28.59
CA ARG A 310 -26.65 5.52 29.37
C ARG A 310 -26.13 6.91 29.73
N GLN A 311 -24.91 7.00 30.27
CA GLN A 311 -24.30 8.28 30.63
C GLN A 311 -24.05 9.16 29.41
N GLN A 312 -23.69 8.59 28.27
CA GLN A 312 -23.52 9.34 27.02
C GLN A 312 -24.84 9.95 26.55
N ILE A 313 -25.93 9.20 26.60
CA ILE A 313 -27.28 9.70 26.29
C ILE A 313 -27.67 10.81 27.27
N GLU A 314 -27.60 10.55 28.58
CA GLU A 314 -27.99 11.52 29.62
C GLU A 314 -27.18 12.83 29.56
N GLN A 315 -25.93 12.77 29.13
CA GLN A 315 -25.06 13.94 28.93
C GLN A 315 -25.27 14.65 27.59
N GLY A 316 -26.18 14.15 26.73
CA GLY A 316 -26.45 14.74 25.41
C GLY A 316 -25.28 14.60 24.44
N ILE A 317 -24.49 13.53 24.55
CA ILE A 317 -23.40 13.24 23.62
C ILE A 317 -23.95 12.59 22.35
N ILE A 318 -24.94 11.69 22.49
CA ILE A 318 -25.53 11.00 21.34
C ILE A 318 -26.51 11.92 20.62
N THR A 319 -26.24 12.22 19.36
CA THR A 319 -27.03 13.15 18.54
C THR A 319 -28.01 12.45 17.60
N GLY A 320 -27.75 11.20 17.23
CA GLY A 320 -28.54 10.51 16.21
C GLY A 320 -28.33 8.99 16.20
N LYS A 321 -28.79 8.38 15.11
CA LYS A 321 -28.62 6.95 14.85
C LYS A 321 -28.37 6.65 13.36
N GLU A 322 -27.59 5.62 13.08
CA GLU A 322 -27.20 5.19 11.73
C GLU A 322 -27.15 3.65 11.65
N VAL A 323 -27.29 3.11 10.44
CA VAL A 323 -27.11 1.69 10.14
C VAL A 323 -25.99 1.53 9.14
N ARG A 324 -25.14 0.51 9.34
CA ARG A 324 -24.13 0.13 8.36
C ARG A 324 -24.38 -1.29 7.87
N VAL A 325 -24.19 -1.48 6.58
CA VAL A 325 -24.30 -2.79 5.93
C VAL A 325 -22.90 -3.34 5.74
N ASP A 326 -22.70 -4.60 6.16
CA ASP A 326 -21.48 -5.34 5.84
C ASP A 326 -21.53 -5.73 4.35
N PRO A 327 -20.58 -5.28 3.51
CA PRO A 327 -20.66 -5.47 2.06
C PRO A 327 -20.50 -6.93 1.63
N THR A 328 -19.96 -7.80 2.51
CA THR A 328 -19.73 -9.22 2.18
C THR A 328 -20.94 -10.09 2.49
N SER A 329 -21.59 -9.83 3.62
CA SER A 329 -22.69 -10.63 4.16
C SER A 329 -24.06 -10.00 3.96
N GLY A 330 -24.12 -8.68 3.70
CA GLY A 330 -25.35 -7.90 3.69
C GLY A 330 -25.97 -7.72 5.08
N ALA A 331 -25.25 -8.07 6.14
CA ALA A 331 -25.75 -7.95 7.51
C ALA A 331 -25.76 -6.49 7.96
N ARG A 332 -26.86 -6.08 8.62
CA ARG A 332 -26.99 -4.73 9.19
C ARG A 332 -26.43 -4.68 10.61
N SER A 333 -25.63 -3.66 10.88
CA SER A 333 -25.20 -3.26 12.22
C SER A 333 -25.80 -1.91 12.56
N PHE A 334 -26.27 -1.75 13.79
CA PHE A 334 -27.01 -0.58 14.27
C PHE A 334 -26.12 0.24 15.19
N TYR A 335 -26.11 1.56 15.01
CA TYR A 335 -25.25 2.48 15.75
C TYR A 335 -26.04 3.67 16.26
N LEU A 336 -25.70 4.09 17.48
CA LEU A 336 -25.98 5.44 17.96
C LEU A 336 -24.75 6.29 17.69
N VAL A 337 -24.94 7.54 17.27
CA VAL A 337 -23.85 8.39 16.78
C VAL A 337 -23.76 9.69 17.56
N ASP A 338 -22.53 10.15 17.79
CA ASP A 338 -22.23 11.55 18.06
C ASP A 338 -21.74 12.17 16.75
N ALA A 339 -22.62 12.92 16.09
CA ALA A 339 -22.31 13.56 14.81
C ALA A 339 -21.31 14.73 14.96
N ASN A 340 -21.05 15.22 16.17
CA ASN A 340 -20.05 16.27 16.40
C ASN A 340 -18.62 15.70 16.40
N THR A 341 -18.45 14.42 16.74
CA THR A 341 -17.13 13.74 16.79
C THR A 341 -17.00 12.58 15.80
N ASN A 342 -18.09 12.19 15.14
CA ASN A 342 -18.24 10.95 14.36
C ASN A 342 -18.03 9.67 15.18
N GLN A 343 -18.20 9.75 16.50
CA GLN A 343 -18.12 8.57 17.35
C GLN A 343 -19.34 7.65 17.15
N LEU A 344 -19.08 6.35 17.03
CA LEU A 344 -20.09 5.32 16.79
C LEU A 344 -20.19 4.35 17.97
N VAL A 345 -21.40 4.20 18.49
CA VAL A 345 -21.72 3.23 19.54
C VAL A 345 -22.58 2.12 18.96
N LYS A 346 -21.98 0.94 18.75
CA LYS A 346 -22.70 -0.22 18.24
C LYS A 346 -23.70 -0.73 19.28
N VAL A 347 -24.96 -0.87 18.87
CA VAL A 347 -26.08 -1.33 19.70
C VAL A 347 -26.85 -2.47 19.04
N SER A 348 -27.70 -3.15 19.81
CA SER A 348 -28.69 -4.07 19.29
C SER A 348 -29.81 -3.33 18.55
N LYS A 349 -30.49 -4.04 17.65
CA LYS A 349 -31.67 -3.50 16.95
C LYS A 349 -32.74 -2.99 17.92
N GLY A 350 -32.96 -3.68 19.04
CA GLY A 350 -33.96 -3.27 20.03
C GLY A 350 -33.63 -1.92 20.66
N THR A 351 -32.36 -1.68 21.00
CA THR A 351 -31.91 -0.38 21.52
C THR A 351 -32.02 0.72 20.46
N PHE A 352 -31.66 0.40 19.21
CA PHE A 352 -31.78 1.32 18.08
C PHE A 352 -33.23 1.74 17.79
N ASP A 353 -34.15 0.77 17.82
CA ASP A 353 -35.59 1.01 17.60
C ASP A 353 -36.19 1.82 18.76
N ALA A 354 -35.79 1.54 20.00
CA ALA A 354 -36.31 2.20 21.20
C ALA A 354 -35.69 3.58 21.49
N TYR A 355 -34.65 3.97 20.75
CA TYR A 355 -34.01 5.28 20.88
C TYR A 355 -34.62 6.30 19.91
N GLU A 356 -35.32 7.28 20.47
CA GLU A 356 -36.04 8.33 19.74
C GLU A 356 -35.10 9.49 19.38
N ALA A 357 -34.17 9.22 18.47
CA ALA A 357 -33.25 10.21 17.91
C ALA A 357 -33.40 10.33 16.39
N PRO A 358 -33.04 11.48 15.79
CA PRO A 358 -33.07 11.64 14.35
C PRO A 358 -32.21 10.57 13.68
N ASP A 359 -32.80 9.92 12.68
CA ASP A 359 -32.07 9.07 11.75
C ASP A 359 -31.39 9.99 10.76
N THR A 360 -30.05 10.04 10.78
CA THR A 360 -29.27 10.99 9.98
C THR A 360 -29.08 10.51 8.55
N ARG A 361 -29.59 9.32 8.20
CA ARG A 361 -29.48 8.74 6.87
C ARG A 361 -30.46 9.40 5.90
N THR A 362 -29.94 9.86 4.79
CA THR A 362 -30.72 10.43 3.68
C THR A 362 -31.48 9.32 2.92
N GLU A 363 -32.43 9.71 2.06
CA GLU A 363 -33.08 8.75 1.15
C GLU A 363 -32.06 8.02 0.26
N ARG A 364 -30.98 8.71 -0.11
CA ARG A 364 -29.89 8.13 -0.91
C ARG A 364 -29.09 7.12 -0.12
N ASP A 365 -28.82 7.36 1.16
CA ASP A 365 -28.16 6.40 2.05
C ASP A 365 -29.00 5.13 2.19
N LEU A 366 -30.31 5.27 2.38
CA LEU A 366 -31.23 4.13 2.44
C LEU A 366 -31.26 3.33 1.12
N ALA A 367 -31.26 4.02 -0.03
CA ALA A 367 -31.16 3.37 -1.34
C ALA A 367 -29.80 2.67 -1.54
N PHE A 368 -28.72 3.27 -1.04
CA PHE A 368 -27.38 2.68 -1.09
C PHE A 368 -27.28 1.44 -0.20
N GLU A 369 -27.88 1.44 0.99
CA GLU A 369 -27.98 0.28 1.86
C GLU A 369 -28.73 -0.87 1.19
N GLU A 370 -29.87 -0.59 0.55
CA GLU A 370 -30.62 -1.58 -0.22
C GLU A 370 -29.76 -2.19 -1.33
N TYR A 371 -29.02 -1.36 -2.06
CA TYR A 371 -28.07 -1.80 -3.07
C TYR A 371 -26.97 -2.69 -2.48
N GLN A 372 -26.36 -2.31 -1.35
CA GLN A 372 -25.32 -3.11 -0.71
C GLN A 372 -25.84 -4.49 -0.28
N VAL A 373 -27.05 -4.55 0.30
CA VAL A 373 -27.68 -5.82 0.67
C VAL A 373 -27.96 -6.68 -0.57
N ALA A 374 -28.44 -6.08 -1.66
CA ALA A 374 -28.68 -6.79 -2.91
C ALA A 374 -27.38 -7.27 -3.56
N SER A 375 -26.31 -6.46 -3.52
CA SER A 375 -24.98 -6.84 -4.01
C SER A 375 -24.41 -8.02 -3.23
N ALA A 376 -24.44 -7.99 -1.90
CA ALA A 376 -23.95 -9.10 -1.09
C ALA A 376 -24.70 -10.43 -1.37
N LYS A 377 -26.00 -10.36 -1.66
CA LYS A 377 -26.79 -11.53 -2.10
C LYS A 377 -26.34 -12.05 -3.46
N PHE A 378 -26.11 -11.15 -4.42
CA PHE A 378 -25.57 -11.51 -5.73
C PHE A 378 -24.19 -12.17 -5.60
N ASP A 379 -23.26 -11.54 -4.90
CA ASP A 379 -21.89 -12.06 -4.74
C ASP A 379 -21.91 -13.43 -4.03
N LYS A 380 -22.82 -13.64 -3.07
CA LYS A 380 -23.02 -14.96 -2.44
C LYS A 380 -23.56 -16.00 -3.42
N ALA A 381 -24.52 -15.64 -4.27
CA ALA A 381 -25.08 -16.55 -5.28
C ALA A 381 -24.05 -16.90 -6.36
N GLU A 382 -23.25 -15.92 -6.79
CA GLU A 382 -22.17 -16.09 -7.77
C GLU A 382 -21.11 -17.05 -7.23
N ARG A 383 -20.60 -16.80 -6.02
CA ARG A 383 -19.67 -17.72 -5.34
C ARG A 383 -20.22 -19.14 -5.22
N ALA A 384 -21.52 -19.30 -4.99
CA ALA A 384 -22.14 -20.62 -4.88
C ALA A 384 -22.24 -21.36 -6.24
N VAL A 385 -22.36 -20.63 -7.34
CA VAL A 385 -22.29 -21.18 -8.71
C VAL A 385 -20.84 -21.52 -9.05
N ASP A 386 -19.91 -20.60 -8.81
CA ASP A 386 -18.48 -20.79 -9.16
C ASP A 386 -17.83 -21.92 -8.37
N ALA A 387 -18.22 -22.11 -7.11
CA ALA A 387 -17.71 -23.19 -6.28
C ALA A 387 -18.27 -24.58 -6.68
N ALA A 388 -19.35 -24.65 -7.48
CA ALA A 388 -19.99 -25.90 -7.85
C ALA A 388 -19.39 -26.48 -9.13
N TRP A 389 -18.86 -27.71 -9.07
CA TRP A 389 -18.35 -28.42 -10.25
C TRP A 389 -19.43 -28.63 -11.34
N ARG A 390 -20.70 -28.79 -10.93
CA ARG A 390 -21.88 -28.78 -11.80
C ARG A 390 -23.02 -28.01 -11.12
N PRO A 391 -23.18 -26.71 -11.41
CA PRO A 391 -24.24 -25.91 -10.81
C PRO A 391 -25.62 -26.40 -11.24
N THR A 392 -26.56 -26.41 -10.30
CA THR A 392 -27.96 -26.80 -10.53
C THR A 392 -28.75 -25.67 -11.20
N ARG A 393 -29.88 -26.01 -11.82
CA ARG A 393 -30.83 -25.02 -12.36
C ARG A 393 -31.30 -24.04 -11.28
N GLU A 394 -31.53 -24.53 -10.07
CA GLU A 394 -31.93 -23.71 -8.92
C GLU A 394 -30.86 -22.67 -8.56
N GLN A 395 -29.57 -23.05 -8.58
CA GLN A 395 -28.47 -22.09 -8.33
C GLN A 395 -28.41 -20.99 -9.40
N TYR A 396 -28.63 -21.32 -10.68
CA TYR A 396 -28.71 -20.33 -11.74
C TYR A 396 -29.95 -19.43 -11.62
N ASP A 397 -31.09 -19.99 -11.20
CA ASP A 397 -32.31 -19.22 -10.94
C ASP A 397 -32.11 -18.24 -9.78
N ILE A 398 -31.46 -18.66 -8.69
CA ILE A 398 -31.09 -17.79 -7.56
C ILE A 398 -30.13 -16.68 -8.02
N LEU A 399 -29.09 -17.02 -8.79
CA LEU A 399 -28.13 -16.04 -9.31
C LEU A 399 -28.82 -14.99 -10.18
N ARG A 400 -29.72 -15.43 -11.08
CA ARG A 400 -30.50 -14.53 -11.94
C ARG A 400 -31.38 -13.58 -11.11
N MET A 401 -32.14 -14.11 -10.16
CA MET A 401 -32.99 -13.29 -9.28
C MET A 401 -32.17 -12.30 -8.44
N ALA A 402 -31.02 -12.74 -7.92
CA ALA A 402 -30.14 -11.87 -7.14
C ALA A 402 -29.55 -10.75 -8.00
N ARG A 403 -29.23 -11.03 -9.27
CA ARG A 403 -28.78 -10.03 -10.24
C ARG A 403 -29.87 -8.99 -10.53
N GLU A 404 -31.09 -9.43 -10.82
CA GLU A 404 -32.22 -8.52 -11.07
C GLU A 404 -32.49 -7.61 -9.86
N LEU A 405 -32.42 -8.16 -8.64
CA LEU A 405 -32.55 -7.37 -7.41
C LEU A 405 -31.41 -6.36 -7.24
N LYS A 406 -30.16 -6.75 -7.53
CA LYS A 406 -29.00 -5.85 -7.47
C LYS A 406 -29.13 -4.71 -8.48
N GLU A 407 -29.49 -5.02 -9.72
CA GLU A 407 -29.66 -4.04 -10.80
C GLU A 407 -30.80 -3.05 -10.48
N ALA A 408 -31.94 -3.54 -9.98
CA ALA A 408 -33.05 -2.69 -9.56
C ALA A 408 -32.69 -1.78 -8.39
N ALA A 409 -32.00 -2.31 -7.37
CA ALA A 409 -31.56 -1.51 -6.22
C ALA A 409 -30.51 -0.46 -6.61
N TYR A 410 -29.60 -0.81 -7.52
CA TYR A 410 -28.62 0.13 -8.05
C TYR A 410 -29.26 1.25 -8.87
N ALA A 411 -30.25 0.92 -9.70
CA ALA A 411 -31.01 1.91 -10.47
C ALA A 411 -31.74 2.89 -9.54
N LYS A 412 -32.34 2.40 -8.45
CA LYS A 412 -32.96 3.24 -7.42
C LYS A 412 -31.93 4.17 -6.79
N TYR A 413 -30.79 3.65 -6.34
CA TYR A 413 -29.70 4.45 -5.76
C TYR A 413 -29.20 5.55 -6.71
N GLN A 414 -28.99 5.24 -7.99
CA GLN A 414 -28.57 6.21 -9.00
C GLN A 414 -29.62 7.29 -9.26
N ALA A 415 -30.91 6.95 -9.18
CA ALA A 415 -32.01 7.89 -9.38
C ALA A 415 -32.28 8.80 -8.17
N THR A 416 -31.82 8.43 -6.97
CA THR A 416 -31.98 9.24 -5.76
C THR A 416 -30.91 10.33 -5.69
N PRO A 417 -31.28 11.64 -5.70
CA PRO A 417 -30.32 12.74 -5.68
C PRO A 417 -29.50 12.79 -4.39
N GLU A 418 -28.29 13.36 -4.46
CA GLU A 418 -27.52 13.73 -3.27
C GLU A 418 -28.21 14.90 -2.57
N ALA A 419 -28.44 14.76 -1.26
CA ALA A 419 -29.15 15.73 -0.43
C ALA A 419 -28.22 16.83 0.07
#